data_AF-A0A955TIZ7-F1
#
_entry.id   AF-A0A955TIZ7-F1
#
_cell.length_a   1.000
_cell.length_b   1.000
_cell.length_c   1.000
_cell.angle_alpha   90.00
_cell.angle_beta   90.00
_cell.angle_gamma   90.00
#
_symmetry.space_group_name_H-M   'P 1'
#
loop_
_entity.id
_entity.type
_entity.pdbx_description
1 polymer ?
#
loop_
_entity_poly.entity_id
_entity_poly.type
_entity_poly.pdbx_seq_one_letter_code
_entity_poly.pdbx_strand_id
1 'polypeptide(L)'
;DAVEVLSNGKVQFGSMILSEGDFLSLNGFTGQVYAGDIPVVDSEVIQVIQGRMDPKDSEKYQYFSTILKWADAFRVLKIRSNADIPEQAHIARGFGAEGIGLCRTEHMFFAEDRVPIMQQMILASSREERELYLEQLLPLQRQDFIGLYREMKGFPVTIRLLDPPLHEFLPKREHLLVELAKLEVTNGDPQVIQEKQRILDRVEELHEYNPMLGLRGCRLGITMPEITRMQVQAIFEAACEVAREGKKIVPEIMIPLVGMPSEMKAQKELIQEVAQRTMSEYGMTLNYLIGTMIELPRAAVTAGRIAEHAEFFSFGTNDLTQTTFGFSRDDAGPYIGFYMDRQDRCPVCQRTNVDWKKMVCRMCKATIDKKAENILDADPFAVLDQEGVGALMKWAIEDGRKTRPLIKLGICGEHGGEPSSVAFCHELGLNYVSCSPYRVAIARLAAAQAAVAVLEREESQRQPRSTPGNNGQSRTVATKSGPTKTTQKTPSAKTTGKKVTTGRGVAGKKPATKNAAAKSAVKKDAVTKTKSKKSPSRKMATSSSTRKKRATAAKRR
;
A
#
# COMPACT_ATOMS: atom_id res chain seq x y z
N ASP A 1 -6.67 6.13 31.39
CA ASP A 1 -7.87 6.56 32.13
C ASP A 1 -8.81 5.39 32.45
N ALA A 2 -9.42 4.73 31.46
CA ALA A 2 -10.36 3.63 31.74
C ALA A 2 -9.70 2.33 32.26
N VAL A 3 -8.45 2.07 31.86
CA VAL A 3 -7.67 0.88 32.22
C VAL A 3 -6.33 1.29 32.82
N GLU A 4 -5.94 0.65 33.92
CA GLU A 4 -4.64 0.78 34.58
C GLU A 4 -3.93 -0.58 34.57
N VAL A 5 -2.70 -0.63 34.06
CA VAL A 5 -1.91 -1.86 34.02
C VAL A 5 -1.23 -2.05 35.37
N LEU A 6 -1.61 -3.12 36.07
CA LEU A 6 -1.02 -3.51 37.34
C LEU A 6 0.20 -4.42 37.11
N SER A 7 1.04 -4.55 38.14
CA SER A 7 2.10 -5.56 38.12
C SER A 7 1.54 -6.99 38.05
N ASN A 8 2.33 -7.90 37.50
CA ASN A 8 2.04 -9.34 37.39
C ASN A 8 0.92 -9.72 36.39
N GLY A 9 0.86 -9.05 35.22
CA GLY A 9 -0.03 -9.45 34.13
C GLY A 9 -1.52 -9.20 34.42
N LYS A 10 -1.82 -8.17 35.22
CA LYS A 10 -3.18 -7.79 35.60
C LYS A 10 -3.53 -6.40 35.10
N VAL A 11 -4.81 -6.17 34.83
CA VAL A 11 -5.35 -4.88 34.39
C VAL A 11 -6.57 -4.53 35.22
N GLN A 12 -6.54 -3.34 35.82
CA GLN A 12 -7.68 -2.78 36.52
C GLN A 12 -8.55 -1.99 35.54
N PHE A 13 -9.84 -2.35 35.47
CA PHE A 13 -10.86 -1.65 34.69
C PHE A 13 -11.96 -1.19 35.65
N GLY A 14 -11.98 0.11 35.96
CA GLY A 14 -12.83 0.67 37.02
C GLY A 14 -12.53 0.03 38.39
N SER A 15 -13.51 -0.72 38.92
CA SER A 15 -13.39 -1.48 40.16
C SER A 15 -13.08 -2.98 39.97
N MET A 16 -12.98 -3.46 38.73
CA MET A 16 -12.67 -4.85 38.41
C MET A 16 -11.18 -5.02 38.16
N ILE A 17 -10.59 -6.12 38.62
CA ILE A 17 -9.22 -6.53 38.31
C ILE A 17 -9.31 -7.78 37.44
N LEU A 18 -8.84 -7.67 36.21
CA LEU A 18 -8.72 -8.75 35.23
C LEU A 18 -7.30 -9.30 35.27
N SER A 19 -7.17 -10.61 35.06
CA SER A 19 -5.91 -11.33 34.92
C SER A 19 -5.70 -11.79 33.48
N GLU A 20 -4.48 -12.19 33.14
CA GLU A 20 -4.18 -12.83 31.86
C GLU A 20 -5.12 -14.03 31.60
N GLY A 21 -5.81 -14.01 30.46
CA GLY A 21 -6.85 -14.98 30.09
C GLY A 21 -8.29 -14.53 30.34
N ASP A 22 -8.53 -13.45 31.11
CA ASP A 22 -9.87 -12.87 31.26
C ASP A 22 -10.26 -12.02 30.04
N PHE A 23 -11.53 -12.08 29.65
CA PHE A 23 -12.05 -11.36 28.48
C PHE A 23 -12.33 -9.87 28.76
N LEU A 24 -11.93 -9.02 27.82
CA LEU A 24 -12.22 -7.59 27.78
C LEU A 24 -12.63 -7.20 26.35
N SER A 25 -13.68 -6.39 26.22
CA SER A 25 -14.21 -5.94 24.93
C SER A 25 -13.97 -4.43 24.73
N LEU A 26 -13.62 -4.04 23.50
CA LEU A 26 -13.21 -2.67 23.16
C LEU A 26 -14.03 -2.13 21.98
N ASN A 27 -14.68 -0.99 22.15
CA ASN A 27 -15.28 -0.25 21.04
C ASN A 27 -14.26 0.76 20.49
N GLY A 28 -13.59 0.38 19.40
CA GLY A 28 -12.58 1.23 18.74
C GLY A 28 -13.10 2.54 18.13
N PHE A 29 -14.42 2.76 18.05
CA PHE A 29 -14.99 4.02 17.56
C PHE A 29 -15.24 5.03 18.69
N THR A 30 -15.69 4.56 19.86
CA THR A 30 -15.98 5.43 21.02
C THR A 30 -14.86 5.45 22.07
N GLY A 31 -13.86 4.58 21.95
CA GLY A 31 -12.82 4.36 22.96
C GLY A 31 -13.35 3.69 24.24
N GLN A 32 -14.62 3.24 24.25
CA GLN A 32 -15.21 2.61 25.42
C GLN A 32 -14.69 1.19 25.61
N VAL A 33 -14.45 0.86 26.87
CA VAL A 33 -13.99 -0.44 27.34
C VAL A 33 -15.13 -1.11 28.10
N TYR A 34 -15.30 -2.42 27.91
CA TYR A 34 -16.37 -3.22 28.49
C TYR A 34 -15.79 -4.51 29.09
N ALA A 35 -16.31 -4.94 30.25
CA ALA A 35 -15.89 -6.19 30.87
C ALA A 35 -16.55 -7.41 30.20
N GLY A 36 -15.79 -8.49 30.03
CA GLY A 36 -16.26 -9.75 29.45
C GLY A 36 -16.17 -9.82 27.93
N ASP A 37 -16.55 -10.98 27.40
CA ASP A 37 -16.64 -11.27 25.97
C ASP A 37 -18.00 -10.78 25.42
N ILE A 38 -18.01 -9.63 24.75
CA ILE A 38 -19.20 -9.11 24.08
C ILE A 38 -19.19 -9.66 22.64
N PRO A 39 -20.20 -10.45 22.23
CA PRO A 39 -20.26 -11.01 20.89
C PRO A 39 -20.22 -9.92 19.82
N VAL A 40 -19.15 -9.92 19.01
CA VAL A 40 -19.05 -9.08 17.83
C VAL A 40 -19.80 -9.71 16.66
N VAL A 41 -20.43 -8.87 15.84
CA VAL A 41 -21.12 -9.29 14.62
C VAL A 41 -20.56 -8.51 13.45
N ASP A 42 -20.16 -9.22 12.40
CA ASP A 42 -19.70 -8.60 11.16
C ASP A 42 -20.77 -7.67 10.58
N SER A 43 -20.34 -6.54 9.99
CA SER A 43 -21.29 -5.66 9.30
C SER A 43 -22.04 -6.42 8.19
N GLU A 44 -23.29 -6.06 7.94
CA GLU A 44 -24.10 -6.68 6.87
C GLU A 44 -23.38 -6.66 5.51
N VAL A 45 -22.60 -5.61 5.23
CA VAL A 45 -21.78 -5.51 4.01
C VAL A 45 -20.74 -6.62 3.92
N ILE A 46 -20.08 -6.97 5.03
CA ILE A 46 -19.13 -8.08 5.09
C ILE A 46 -19.84 -9.43 5.00
N GLN A 47 -20.97 -9.59 5.69
CA GLN A 47 -21.77 -10.82 5.59
C GLN A 47 -22.24 -11.08 4.15
N VAL A 48 -22.67 -10.04 3.42
CA VAL A 48 -23.00 -10.14 1.99
C VAL A 48 -21.77 -10.47 1.13
N ILE A 49 -20.64 -9.78 1.34
CA ILE A 49 -19.40 -10.03 0.58
C ILE A 49 -18.91 -11.48 0.73
N GLN A 50 -19.00 -12.04 1.93
CA GLN A 50 -18.62 -13.43 2.23
C GLN A 50 -19.72 -14.45 1.89
N GLY A 51 -20.86 -14.03 1.32
CA GLY A 51 -21.96 -14.92 0.94
C GLY A 51 -22.76 -15.51 2.11
N ARG A 52 -22.67 -14.92 3.31
CA ARG A 52 -23.46 -15.30 4.49
C ARG A 52 -24.85 -14.64 4.54
N MET A 53 -25.11 -13.65 3.69
CA MET A 53 -26.37 -12.91 3.56
C MET A 53 -26.63 -12.59 2.08
N ASP A 54 -27.89 -12.63 1.61
CA ASP A 54 -28.22 -12.21 0.23
C ASP A 54 -28.14 -10.66 0.13
N PRO A 55 -27.54 -10.10 -0.94
CA PRO A 55 -27.54 -8.65 -1.19
C PRO A 55 -28.90 -7.94 -1.07
N LYS A 56 -30.02 -8.64 -1.29
CA LYS A 56 -31.38 -8.08 -1.20
C LYS A 56 -31.88 -7.96 0.24
N ASP A 57 -31.33 -8.75 1.16
CA ASP A 57 -31.78 -8.80 2.56
C ASP A 57 -31.12 -7.71 3.41
N SER A 58 -30.06 -7.05 2.90
CA SER A 58 -29.45 -5.86 3.51
C SER A 58 -29.75 -4.59 2.71
N GLU A 59 -30.55 -3.71 3.30
CA GLU A 59 -30.76 -2.34 2.80
C GLU A 59 -29.44 -1.54 2.80
N LYS A 60 -28.61 -1.73 3.83
CA LYS A 60 -27.29 -1.06 3.95
C LYS A 60 -26.36 -1.45 2.80
N TYR A 61 -26.34 -2.73 2.42
CA TYR A 61 -25.57 -3.19 1.26
C TYR A 61 -26.11 -2.61 -0.06
N GLN A 62 -27.43 -2.43 -0.19
CA GLN A 62 -28.02 -1.83 -1.39
C GLN A 62 -27.64 -0.36 -1.56
N TYR A 63 -27.67 0.44 -0.49
CA TYR A 63 -27.16 1.82 -0.52
C TYR A 63 -25.66 1.87 -0.82
N PHE A 64 -24.87 1.07 -0.11
CA PHE A 64 -23.43 0.94 -0.29
C PHE A 64 -23.05 0.57 -1.74
N SER A 65 -23.68 -0.45 -2.30
CA SER A 65 -23.49 -0.90 -3.69
C SER A 65 -23.87 0.18 -4.70
N THR A 66 -24.95 0.92 -4.45
CA THR A 66 -25.43 1.99 -5.35
C THR A 66 -24.47 3.18 -5.39
N ILE A 67 -24.04 3.67 -4.21
CA ILE A 67 -23.06 4.77 -4.11
C ILE A 67 -21.75 4.39 -4.80
N LEU A 68 -21.25 3.16 -4.58
CA LEU A 68 -19.99 2.73 -5.19
C LEU A 68 -20.09 2.44 -6.70
N LYS A 69 -21.27 2.07 -7.22
CA LYS A 69 -21.51 2.02 -8.68
C LYS A 69 -21.46 3.41 -9.31
N TRP A 70 -21.99 4.43 -8.64
CA TRP A 70 -21.84 5.82 -9.11
C TRP A 70 -20.39 6.28 -9.02
N ALA A 71 -19.70 5.99 -7.91
CA ALA A 71 -18.27 6.31 -7.76
C ALA A 71 -17.41 5.71 -8.88
N ASP A 72 -17.64 4.45 -9.24
CA ASP A 72 -16.95 3.78 -10.35
C ASP A 72 -17.19 4.44 -11.72
N ALA A 73 -18.33 5.10 -11.93
CA ALA A 73 -18.65 5.76 -13.19
C ALA A 73 -17.88 7.09 -13.40
N PHE A 74 -17.40 7.71 -12.31
CA PHE A 74 -16.66 8.98 -12.35
C PHE A 74 -15.15 8.83 -12.10
N ARG A 75 -14.71 7.86 -11.28
CA ARG A 75 -13.29 7.73 -10.94
C ARG A 75 -12.43 7.40 -12.15
N VAL A 76 -11.26 8.04 -12.24
CA VAL A 76 -10.23 7.72 -13.24
C VAL A 76 -9.15 6.80 -12.65
N LEU A 77 -8.83 6.95 -11.36
CA LEU A 77 -7.89 6.06 -10.67
C LEU A 77 -8.46 4.65 -10.57
N LYS A 78 -7.62 3.66 -10.86
CA LYS A 78 -7.90 2.28 -10.48
C LYS A 78 -7.67 2.08 -8.98
N ILE A 79 -8.48 1.25 -8.35
CA ILE A 79 -8.33 0.96 -6.92
C ILE A 79 -7.88 -0.48 -6.77
N ARG A 80 -6.67 -0.67 -6.24
CA ARG A 80 -6.10 -1.98 -5.90
C ARG A 80 -6.12 -2.15 -4.38
N SER A 81 -5.82 -3.36 -3.92
CA SER A 81 -5.63 -3.65 -2.49
C SER A 81 -4.20 -4.03 -2.17
N ASN A 82 -3.79 -3.73 -0.95
CA ASN A 82 -2.69 -4.38 -0.27
C ASN A 82 -3.29 -5.67 0.32
N ALA A 83 -2.81 -6.83 -0.08
CA ALA A 83 -3.33 -8.12 0.39
C ALA A 83 -2.28 -9.21 0.14
N ASP A 84 -2.02 -9.99 1.18
CA ASP A 84 -0.87 -10.90 1.22
C ASP A 84 -1.31 -12.38 1.18
N ILE A 85 -2.58 -12.65 1.52
CA ILE A 85 -3.18 -14.00 1.52
C ILE A 85 -4.49 -14.05 0.71
N PRO A 86 -4.92 -15.25 0.24
CA PRO A 86 -6.10 -15.38 -0.63
C PRO A 86 -7.41 -14.84 -0.03
N GLU A 87 -7.60 -14.98 1.29
CA GLU A 87 -8.80 -14.46 1.98
C GLU A 87 -8.87 -12.92 1.96
N GLN A 88 -7.76 -12.24 2.21
CA GLN A 88 -7.68 -10.78 2.10
C GLN A 88 -7.96 -10.32 0.66
N ALA A 89 -7.45 -11.05 -0.33
CA ALA A 89 -7.71 -10.78 -1.74
C ALA A 89 -9.18 -11.00 -2.14
N HIS A 90 -9.85 -12.00 -1.53
CA HIS A 90 -11.28 -12.22 -1.68
C HIS A 90 -12.10 -11.04 -1.14
N ILE A 91 -11.83 -10.62 0.10
CA ILE A 91 -12.49 -9.47 0.75
C ILE A 91 -12.27 -8.20 -0.06
N ALA A 92 -11.02 -7.94 -0.49
CA ALA A 92 -10.66 -6.79 -1.31
C ALA A 92 -11.45 -6.73 -2.63
N ARG A 93 -11.55 -7.86 -3.34
CA ARG A 93 -12.37 -7.99 -4.56
C ARG A 93 -13.86 -7.81 -4.29
N GLY A 94 -14.36 -8.31 -3.15
CA GLY A 94 -15.73 -8.07 -2.70
C GLY A 94 -16.04 -6.57 -2.52
N PHE A 95 -15.05 -5.80 -2.07
CA PHE A 95 -15.09 -4.33 -2.03
C PHE A 95 -14.80 -3.64 -3.37
N GLY A 96 -14.58 -4.39 -4.46
CA GLY A 96 -14.36 -3.87 -5.81
C GLY A 96 -12.91 -3.55 -6.17
N ALA A 97 -11.92 -4.15 -5.50
CA ALA A 97 -10.51 -3.99 -5.88
C ALA A 97 -10.20 -4.62 -7.26
N GLU A 98 -9.53 -3.84 -8.10
CA GLU A 98 -9.19 -4.15 -9.50
C GLU A 98 -7.77 -4.74 -9.64
N GLY A 99 -7.26 -5.37 -8.58
CA GLY A 99 -5.90 -5.91 -8.49
C GLY A 99 -5.33 -5.84 -7.08
N ILE A 100 -4.19 -6.50 -6.88
CA ILE A 100 -3.36 -6.34 -5.68
C ILE A 100 -2.19 -5.43 -6.05
N GLY A 101 -2.06 -4.27 -5.41
CA GLY A 101 -0.98 -3.31 -5.66
C GLY A 101 0.23 -3.51 -4.74
N LEU A 102 0.07 -4.27 -3.67
CA LEU A 102 1.15 -4.74 -2.80
C LEU A 102 0.74 -6.06 -2.14
N CYS A 103 1.44 -7.14 -2.49
CA CYS A 103 1.51 -8.39 -1.75
C CYS A 103 2.90 -8.47 -1.12
N ARG A 104 2.95 -8.46 0.22
CA ARG A 104 4.16 -8.61 1.04
C ARG A 104 4.52 -10.07 1.19
N THR A 105 5.74 -10.45 0.84
CA THR A 105 6.18 -11.85 0.92
C THR A 105 6.72 -12.22 2.30
N GLU A 106 7.20 -11.24 3.06
CA GLU A 106 7.57 -11.35 4.47
C GLU A 106 6.43 -11.95 5.32
N HIS A 107 5.19 -11.51 5.13
CA HIS A 107 4.01 -12.07 5.82
C HIS A 107 3.76 -13.55 5.49
N MET A 108 4.19 -14.03 4.32
CA MET A 108 4.14 -15.45 3.97
C MET A 108 5.23 -16.28 4.68
N PHE A 109 6.32 -15.67 5.12
CA PHE A 109 7.40 -16.35 5.85
C PHE A 109 7.18 -16.37 7.38
N PHE A 110 6.35 -15.45 7.91
CA PHE A 110 5.97 -15.40 9.32
C PHE A 110 4.91 -16.44 9.75
N ALA A 111 4.44 -17.32 8.85
CA ALA A 111 3.54 -18.41 9.23
C ALA A 111 4.26 -19.47 10.08
N GLU A 112 3.56 -20.07 11.05
CA GLU A 112 4.13 -20.98 12.07
C GLU A 112 4.88 -22.19 11.47
N ASP A 113 4.44 -22.68 10.31
CA ASP A 113 5.05 -23.79 9.58
C ASP A 113 6.36 -23.42 8.86
N ARG A 114 6.65 -22.12 8.72
CA ARG A 114 7.74 -21.58 7.88
C ARG A 114 8.80 -20.82 8.67
N VAL A 115 8.43 -20.18 9.78
CA VAL A 115 9.38 -19.49 10.66
C VAL A 115 10.56 -20.40 11.03
N PRO A 116 10.41 -21.69 11.41
CA PRO A 116 11.55 -22.56 11.68
C PRO A 116 12.47 -22.75 10.47
N ILE A 117 11.92 -22.92 9.27
CA ILE A 117 12.70 -23.12 8.03
C ILE A 117 13.45 -21.82 7.68
N MET A 118 12.80 -20.67 7.83
CA MET A 118 13.40 -19.35 7.63
C MET A 118 14.54 -19.09 8.64
N GLN A 119 14.36 -19.46 9.91
CA GLN A 119 15.40 -19.36 10.93
C GLN A 119 16.61 -20.23 10.59
N GLN A 120 16.41 -21.48 10.15
CA GLN A 120 17.50 -22.34 9.71
C GLN A 120 18.24 -21.79 8.47
N MET A 121 17.50 -21.22 7.50
CA MET A 121 18.10 -20.49 6.37
C MET A 121 18.98 -19.31 6.83
N ILE A 122 18.56 -18.59 7.88
CA ILE A 122 19.34 -17.46 8.43
C ILE A 122 20.58 -17.95 9.19
N LEU A 123 20.49 -19.07 9.91
CA LEU A 123 21.58 -19.71 10.67
C LEU A 123 22.60 -20.46 9.80
N ALA A 124 22.30 -20.65 8.52
CA ALA A 124 23.15 -21.36 7.56
C ALA A 124 24.42 -20.56 7.20
N SER A 125 25.56 -21.23 7.30
CA SER A 125 26.88 -20.63 7.15
C SER A 125 27.39 -20.60 5.71
N SER A 126 26.81 -21.43 4.83
CA SER A 126 27.16 -21.48 3.40
C SER A 126 25.96 -21.18 2.50
N ARG A 127 26.22 -20.89 1.22
CA ARG A 127 25.16 -20.66 0.23
C ARG A 127 24.39 -21.96 -0.07
N GLU A 128 25.11 -23.06 -0.17
CA GLU A 128 24.57 -24.40 -0.45
C GLU A 128 23.62 -24.83 0.67
N GLU A 129 23.99 -24.57 1.94
CA GLU A 129 23.13 -24.81 3.10
C GLU A 129 21.87 -23.93 3.07
N ARG A 130 21.97 -22.66 2.67
CA ARG A 130 20.80 -21.78 2.46
C ARG A 130 19.88 -22.29 1.36
N GLU A 131 20.43 -22.73 0.23
CA GLU A 131 19.65 -23.25 -0.90
C GLU A 131 18.80 -24.46 -0.47
N LEU A 132 19.30 -25.36 0.38
CA LEU A 132 18.52 -26.49 0.94
C LEU A 132 17.29 -26.07 1.78
N TYR A 133 17.36 -24.95 2.52
CA TYR A 133 16.21 -24.43 3.27
C TYR A 133 15.26 -23.61 2.37
N LEU A 134 15.80 -22.91 1.38
CA LEU A 134 15.00 -22.20 0.37
C LEU A 134 14.19 -23.17 -0.50
N GLU A 135 14.73 -24.35 -0.84
CA GLU A 135 14.00 -25.43 -1.54
C GLU A 135 12.79 -25.94 -0.74
N GLN A 136 12.83 -25.91 0.60
CA GLN A 136 11.71 -26.28 1.46
C GLN A 136 10.63 -25.17 1.52
N LEU A 137 11.03 -23.90 1.45
CA LEU A 137 10.11 -22.75 1.40
C LEU A 137 9.43 -22.59 0.03
N LEU A 138 10.11 -22.94 -1.06
CA LEU A 138 9.63 -22.83 -2.44
C LEU A 138 8.19 -23.37 -2.67
N PRO A 139 7.85 -24.64 -2.34
CA PRO A 139 6.52 -25.19 -2.59
C PRO A 139 5.44 -24.52 -1.74
N LEU A 140 5.78 -24.05 -0.53
CA LEU A 140 4.85 -23.37 0.38
C LEU A 140 4.49 -21.99 -0.17
N GLN A 141 5.49 -21.19 -0.55
CA GLN A 141 5.27 -19.88 -1.14
C GLN A 141 4.60 -19.96 -2.53
N ARG A 142 4.93 -20.96 -3.35
CA ARG A 142 4.22 -21.24 -4.60
C ARG A 142 2.72 -21.47 -4.36
N GLN A 143 2.37 -22.24 -3.33
CA GLN A 143 0.98 -22.56 -3.02
C GLN A 143 0.17 -21.30 -2.61
N ASP A 144 0.77 -20.36 -1.89
CA ASP A 144 0.13 -19.08 -1.57
C ASP A 144 -0.16 -18.26 -2.82
N PHE A 145 0.84 -18.11 -3.71
CA PHE A 145 0.68 -17.38 -4.97
C PHE A 145 -0.37 -18.03 -5.89
N ILE A 146 -0.44 -19.37 -5.93
CA ILE A 146 -1.52 -20.08 -6.64
C ILE A 146 -2.89 -19.66 -6.08
N GLY A 147 -3.06 -19.63 -4.75
CA GLY A 147 -4.28 -19.15 -4.11
C GLY A 147 -4.61 -17.70 -4.47
N LEU A 148 -3.60 -16.82 -4.43
CA LEU A 148 -3.72 -15.39 -4.71
C LEU A 148 -4.14 -15.13 -6.17
N TYR A 149 -3.47 -15.76 -7.14
CA TYR A 149 -3.84 -15.65 -8.56
C TYR A 149 -5.23 -16.22 -8.86
N ARG A 150 -5.58 -17.36 -8.23
CA ARG A 150 -6.91 -17.98 -8.41
C ARG A 150 -8.02 -17.07 -7.90
N GLU A 151 -7.85 -16.40 -6.76
CA GLU A 151 -8.88 -15.47 -6.27
C GLU A 151 -8.90 -14.17 -7.09
N MET A 152 -7.76 -13.65 -7.53
CA MET A 152 -7.72 -12.39 -8.28
C MET A 152 -8.31 -12.48 -9.70
N LYS A 153 -8.57 -13.69 -10.24
CA LYS A 153 -9.39 -13.95 -11.45
C LYS A 153 -9.00 -13.08 -12.66
N GLY A 154 -7.69 -12.88 -12.86
CA GLY A 154 -7.13 -12.14 -13.98
C GLY A 154 -6.98 -10.63 -13.80
N PHE A 155 -7.28 -10.09 -12.63
CA PHE A 155 -6.74 -8.79 -12.21
C PHE A 155 -5.23 -8.91 -11.88
N PRO A 156 -4.45 -7.83 -12.06
CA PRO A 156 -3.00 -7.86 -11.86
C PRO A 156 -2.61 -7.96 -10.39
N VAL A 157 -1.56 -8.71 -10.11
CA VAL A 157 -1.04 -8.96 -8.75
C VAL A 157 0.41 -8.48 -8.67
N THR A 158 0.65 -7.44 -7.87
CA THR A 158 1.99 -6.89 -7.62
C THR A 158 2.57 -7.52 -6.37
N ILE A 159 3.63 -8.30 -6.53
CA ILE A 159 4.30 -9.06 -5.47
C ILE A 159 5.61 -8.35 -5.16
N ARG A 160 5.79 -7.92 -3.91
CA ARG A 160 7.04 -7.35 -3.40
C ARG A 160 7.96 -8.48 -2.97
N LEU A 161 9.20 -8.48 -3.46
CA LEU A 161 10.25 -9.38 -2.98
C LEU A 161 10.56 -9.09 -1.50
N LEU A 162 11.29 -9.99 -0.83
CA LEU A 162 11.56 -9.90 0.60
C LEU A 162 12.16 -8.53 0.97
N ASP A 163 11.49 -7.83 1.88
CA ASP A 163 11.85 -6.49 2.30
C ASP A 163 12.55 -6.37 3.67
N PRO A 164 12.10 -7.03 4.77
CA PRO A 164 12.71 -6.80 6.09
C PRO A 164 14.12 -7.41 6.22
N PRO A 165 14.97 -6.85 7.11
CA PRO A 165 16.25 -7.44 7.48
C PRO A 165 16.05 -8.79 8.19
N LEU A 166 17.01 -9.70 8.01
CA LEU A 166 16.88 -11.09 8.45
C LEU A 166 16.68 -11.27 9.97
N HIS A 167 17.17 -10.33 10.78
CA HIS A 167 17.02 -10.40 12.23
C HIS A 167 15.55 -10.29 12.70
N GLU A 168 14.61 -9.79 11.89
CA GLU A 168 13.18 -9.76 12.23
C GLU A 168 12.53 -11.15 12.31
N PHE A 169 13.14 -12.17 11.69
CA PHE A 169 12.70 -13.57 11.77
C PHE A 169 13.32 -14.33 12.95
N LEU A 170 14.28 -13.74 13.66
CA LEU A 170 14.97 -14.33 14.80
C LEU A 170 14.33 -13.86 16.13
N PRO A 171 14.45 -14.64 17.23
CA PRO A 171 14.03 -14.17 18.55
C PRO A 171 14.81 -12.93 18.99
N LYS A 172 14.17 -12.05 19.79
CA LYS A 172 14.80 -10.83 20.31
C LYS A 172 16.05 -11.15 21.14
N ARG A 173 17.12 -10.38 20.94
CA ARG A 173 18.42 -10.51 21.62
C ARG A 173 18.26 -10.54 23.14
N GLU A 174 17.45 -9.66 23.69
CA GLU A 174 17.22 -9.52 25.13
C GLU A 174 16.54 -10.77 25.70
N HIS A 175 15.61 -11.37 24.94
CA HIS A 175 14.94 -12.61 25.35
C HIS A 175 15.93 -13.78 25.36
N LEU A 176 16.75 -13.92 24.31
CA LEU A 176 17.78 -14.97 24.22
C LEU A 176 18.80 -14.88 25.36
N LEU A 177 19.30 -13.68 25.66
CA LEU A 177 20.22 -13.43 26.78
C LEU A 177 19.60 -13.84 28.12
N VAL A 178 18.33 -13.48 28.37
CA VAL A 178 17.62 -13.84 29.61
C VAL A 178 17.33 -15.35 29.68
N GLU A 179 17.04 -16.01 28.56
CA GLU A 179 16.83 -17.46 28.50
C GLU A 179 18.12 -18.24 28.72
N LEU A 180 19.22 -17.83 28.08
CA LEU A 180 20.55 -18.43 28.26
C LEU A 180 21.01 -18.32 29.72
N ALA A 181 20.99 -17.12 30.29
CA ALA A 181 21.37 -16.91 31.69
C ALA A 181 20.51 -17.75 32.67
N LYS A 182 19.22 -17.94 32.38
CA LYS A 182 18.36 -18.85 33.16
C LYS A 182 18.78 -20.31 33.01
N LEU A 183 19.08 -20.76 31.80
CA LEU A 183 19.48 -22.15 31.53
C LEU A 183 20.84 -22.47 32.16
N GLU A 184 21.82 -21.57 32.06
CA GLU A 184 23.13 -21.72 32.69
C GLU A 184 23.01 -21.83 34.22
N VAL A 185 22.23 -20.95 34.86
CA VAL A 185 22.02 -20.97 36.32
C VAL A 185 21.22 -22.19 36.78
N THR A 186 20.33 -22.73 35.94
CA THR A 186 19.51 -23.91 36.30
C THR A 186 20.13 -25.25 35.91
N ASN A 187 21.35 -25.28 35.35
CA ASN A 187 21.97 -26.46 34.73
C ASN A 187 21.03 -27.13 33.70
N GLY A 188 20.46 -26.30 32.82
CA GLY A 188 19.66 -26.75 31.68
C GLY A 188 20.46 -27.60 30.69
N ASP A 189 19.77 -28.21 29.73
CA ASP A 189 20.37 -29.11 28.75
C ASP A 189 21.50 -28.41 27.96
N PRO A 190 22.75 -28.92 28.00
CA PRO A 190 23.88 -28.35 27.26
C PRO A 190 23.63 -28.22 25.74
N GLN A 191 22.80 -29.08 25.14
CA GLN A 191 22.46 -28.97 23.71
C GLN A 191 21.58 -27.75 23.44
N VAL A 192 20.59 -27.51 24.31
CA VAL A 192 19.69 -26.34 24.19
C VAL A 192 20.43 -25.04 24.47
N ILE A 193 21.39 -25.05 25.41
CA ILE A 193 22.29 -23.91 25.65
C ILE A 193 23.13 -23.64 24.39
N GLN A 194 23.75 -24.66 23.80
CA GLN A 194 24.57 -24.50 22.59
C GLN A 194 23.76 -24.01 21.39
N GLU A 195 22.54 -24.53 21.20
CA GLU A 195 21.62 -24.08 20.14
C GLU A 195 21.23 -22.60 20.32
N LYS A 196 20.79 -22.22 21.52
CA LYS A 196 20.44 -20.82 21.82
C LYS A 196 21.63 -19.87 21.72
N GLN A 197 22.83 -20.33 22.08
CA GLN A 197 24.05 -19.53 21.90
C GLN A 197 24.34 -19.30 20.41
N ARG A 198 24.26 -20.33 19.56
CA ARG A 198 24.41 -20.16 18.10
C ARG A 198 23.38 -19.20 17.51
N ILE A 199 22.14 -19.22 18.02
CA ILE A 199 21.10 -18.25 17.61
C ILE A 199 21.47 -16.84 18.08
N LEU A 200 21.90 -16.67 19.33
CA LEU A 200 22.32 -15.37 19.87
C LEU A 200 23.50 -14.80 19.07
N ASP A 201 24.56 -15.58 18.82
CA ASP A 201 25.72 -15.17 18.04
C ASP A 201 25.30 -14.64 16.66
N ARG A 202 24.34 -15.31 16.01
CA ARG A 202 23.79 -14.90 14.72
C ARG A 202 22.89 -13.67 14.79
N VAL A 203 22.12 -13.51 15.88
CA VAL A 203 21.35 -12.28 16.16
C VAL A 203 22.29 -11.10 16.36
N GLU A 204 23.42 -11.28 17.03
CA GLU A 204 24.41 -10.22 17.24
C GLU A 204 25.20 -9.88 15.96
N GLU A 205 25.54 -10.86 15.13
CA GLU A 205 26.15 -10.63 13.81
C GLU A 205 25.22 -9.85 12.87
N LEU A 206 23.92 -10.16 12.89
CA LEU A 206 22.89 -9.50 12.09
C LEU A 206 22.30 -8.25 12.76
N HIS A 207 22.81 -7.83 13.93
CA HIS A 207 22.27 -6.69 14.65
C HIS A 207 22.66 -5.36 13.98
N GLU A 208 21.64 -4.59 13.58
CA GLU A 208 21.83 -3.26 13.00
C GLU A 208 21.28 -2.18 13.95
N TYR A 209 22.04 -1.10 14.14
CA TYR A 209 21.61 0.05 14.96
C TYR A 209 20.35 0.74 14.42
N ASN A 210 20.13 0.70 13.10
CA ASN A 210 18.99 1.32 12.43
C ASN A 210 18.43 0.35 11.35
N PRO A 211 17.68 -0.70 11.75
CA PRO A 211 17.19 -1.75 10.84
C PRO A 211 16.42 -1.24 9.61
N MET A 212 15.71 -0.13 9.78
CA MET A 212 14.96 0.53 8.70
C MET A 212 15.85 0.98 7.53
N LEU A 213 17.13 1.31 7.78
CA LEU A 213 18.09 1.76 6.77
C LEU A 213 19.19 0.73 6.46
N GLY A 214 19.08 -0.50 6.97
CA GLY A 214 20.13 -1.52 6.97
C GLY A 214 20.17 -2.49 5.78
N LEU A 215 20.62 -3.72 6.04
CA LEU A 215 20.78 -4.81 5.08
C LEU A 215 19.43 -5.51 4.82
N ARG A 216 18.60 -4.83 4.03
CA ARG A 216 17.23 -5.24 3.73
C ARG A 216 16.86 -4.99 2.25
N GLY A 217 15.68 -5.40 1.83
CA GLY A 217 15.15 -5.17 0.48
C GLY A 217 16.09 -5.60 -0.65
N CYS A 218 16.23 -4.77 -1.69
CA CYS A 218 17.12 -5.10 -2.83
C CYS A 218 18.57 -5.36 -2.43
N ARG A 219 19.06 -4.81 -1.31
CA ARG A 219 20.45 -4.99 -0.85
C ARG A 219 20.67 -6.45 -0.45
N LEU A 220 19.75 -6.97 0.36
CA LEU A 220 19.71 -8.37 0.75
C LEU A 220 19.54 -9.29 -0.48
N GLY A 221 18.66 -8.93 -1.41
CA GLY A 221 18.49 -9.67 -2.67
C GLY A 221 19.71 -9.63 -3.62
N ILE A 222 20.62 -8.67 -3.45
CA ILE A 222 21.88 -8.58 -4.21
C ILE A 222 23.01 -9.36 -3.52
N THR A 223 23.11 -9.30 -2.19
CA THR A 223 24.14 -10.03 -1.42
C THR A 223 23.84 -11.52 -1.27
N MET A 224 22.55 -11.89 -1.25
CA MET A 224 22.06 -13.26 -1.09
C MET A 224 21.06 -13.59 -2.22
N PRO A 225 21.50 -13.63 -3.49
CA PRO A 225 20.64 -13.73 -4.66
C PRO A 225 19.78 -15.01 -4.71
N GLU A 226 20.20 -16.07 -4.03
CA GLU A 226 19.43 -17.31 -3.83
C GLU A 226 18.02 -17.04 -3.25
N ILE A 227 17.87 -16.05 -2.36
CA ILE A 227 16.56 -15.64 -1.80
C ILE A 227 15.65 -15.14 -2.92
N THR A 228 16.13 -14.16 -3.72
CA THR A 228 15.37 -13.63 -4.86
C THR A 228 15.08 -14.72 -5.90
N ARG A 229 16.04 -15.62 -6.17
CA ARG A 229 15.85 -16.74 -7.11
C ARG A 229 14.69 -17.63 -6.69
N MET A 230 14.64 -18.03 -5.42
CA MET A 230 13.56 -18.86 -4.88
C MET A 230 12.20 -18.15 -5.00
N GLN A 231 12.12 -16.89 -4.57
CA GLN A 231 10.86 -16.13 -4.65
C GLN A 231 10.35 -15.97 -6.08
N VAL A 232 11.24 -15.61 -7.02
CA VAL A 232 10.88 -15.47 -8.44
C VAL A 232 10.44 -16.81 -9.02
N GLN A 233 11.11 -17.91 -8.68
CA GLN A 233 10.70 -19.24 -9.09
C GLN A 233 9.29 -19.59 -8.56
N ALA A 234 9.01 -19.38 -7.26
CA ALA A 234 7.67 -19.56 -6.70
C ALA A 234 6.60 -18.73 -7.44
N ILE A 235 6.89 -17.45 -7.75
CA ILE A 235 5.98 -16.54 -8.47
C ILE A 235 5.65 -17.10 -9.87
N PHE A 236 6.65 -17.54 -10.63
CA PHE A 236 6.47 -17.97 -12.01
C PHE A 236 5.95 -19.40 -12.15
N GLU A 237 6.31 -20.32 -11.26
CA GLU A 237 5.70 -21.65 -11.20
C GLU A 237 4.19 -21.53 -10.90
N ALA A 238 3.83 -20.77 -9.86
CA ALA A 238 2.43 -20.50 -9.52
C ALA A 238 1.64 -19.85 -10.67
N ALA A 239 2.25 -18.90 -11.37
CA ALA A 239 1.63 -18.27 -12.52
C ALA A 239 1.48 -19.24 -13.71
N CYS A 240 2.47 -20.09 -13.99
CA CYS A 240 2.36 -21.09 -15.05
C CYS A 240 1.29 -22.15 -14.73
N GLU A 241 1.24 -22.65 -13.49
CA GLU A 241 0.20 -23.59 -13.04
C GLU A 241 -1.21 -23.02 -13.22
N VAL A 242 -1.48 -21.82 -12.70
CA VAL A 242 -2.81 -21.20 -12.78
C VAL A 242 -3.15 -20.78 -14.22
N ALA A 243 -2.16 -20.45 -15.05
CA ALA A 243 -2.39 -20.15 -16.47
C ALA A 243 -2.76 -21.41 -17.29
N ARG A 244 -2.27 -22.60 -16.92
CA ARG A 244 -2.72 -23.88 -17.52
C ARG A 244 -4.20 -24.18 -17.25
N GLU A 245 -4.79 -23.60 -16.20
CA GLU A 245 -6.24 -23.65 -15.94
C GLU A 245 -7.07 -22.77 -16.90
N GLY A 246 -6.44 -22.14 -17.91
CA GLY A 246 -7.08 -21.21 -18.84
C GLY A 246 -7.41 -19.83 -18.25
N LYS A 247 -6.90 -19.54 -17.04
CA LYS A 247 -7.09 -18.25 -16.37
C LYS A 247 -6.08 -17.23 -16.87
N LYS A 248 -6.56 -16.01 -17.14
CA LYS A 248 -5.68 -14.86 -17.38
C LYS A 248 -4.89 -14.56 -16.09
N ILE A 249 -3.61 -14.24 -16.22
CA ILE A 249 -2.76 -13.76 -15.13
C ILE A 249 -1.95 -12.57 -15.65
N VAL A 250 -1.68 -11.61 -14.77
CA VAL A 250 -0.77 -10.49 -15.00
C VAL A 250 0.10 -10.36 -13.74
N PRO A 251 1.23 -11.10 -13.66
CA PRO A 251 2.15 -11.02 -12.53
C PRO A 251 3.04 -9.77 -12.67
N GLU A 252 3.21 -9.04 -11.59
CA GLU A 252 4.03 -7.83 -11.52
C GLU A 252 5.01 -7.97 -10.37
N ILE A 253 6.31 -8.04 -10.67
CA ILE A 253 7.36 -8.24 -9.66
C ILE A 253 7.90 -6.87 -9.26
N MET A 254 7.87 -6.58 -7.96
CA MET A 254 8.29 -5.31 -7.39
C MET A 254 9.52 -5.49 -6.50
N ILE A 255 10.60 -4.81 -6.86
CA ILE A 255 11.83 -4.76 -6.07
C ILE A 255 11.68 -3.66 -5.00
N PRO A 256 11.86 -3.97 -3.70
CA PRO A 256 11.88 -2.97 -2.62
C PRO A 256 13.23 -2.27 -2.46
N LEU A 257 13.21 -1.09 -1.85
CA LEU A 257 14.33 -0.31 -1.32
C LEU A 257 15.44 0.08 -2.32
N VAL A 258 15.13 0.09 -3.62
CA VAL A 258 16.03 0.55 -4.67
C VAL A 258 16.37 2.03 -4.46
N GLY A 259 17.66 2.37 -4.36
CA GLY A 259 18.17 3.73 -4.37
C GLY A 259 18.92 4.11 -5.65
N MET A 260 19.34 3.12 -6.46
CA MET A 260 20.23 3.29 -7.61
C MET A 260 19.75 2.53 -8.86
N PRO A 261 19.95 3.08 -10.08
CA PRO A 261 19.67 2.37 -11.33
C PRO A 261 20.42 1.02 -11.45
N SER A 262 21.62 0.92 -10.88
CA SER A 262 22.41 -0.32 -10.87
C SER A 262 21.81 -1.42 -9.98
N GLU A 263 21.19 -1.07 -8.84
CA GLU A 263 20.47 -2.03 -7.99
C GLU A 263 19.24 -2.57 -8.72
N MET A 264 18.45 -1.66 -9.32
CA MET A 264 17.31 -2.00 -10.16
C MET A 264 17.73 -2.93 -11.31
N LYS A 265 18.84 -2.63 -11.98
CA LYS A 265 19.36 -3.42 -13.09
C LYS A 265 19.77 -4.82 -12.63
N ALA A 266 20.58 -4.93 -11.58
CA ALA A 266 21.09 -6.21 -11.07
C ALA A 266 19.94 -7.15 -10.65
N GLN A 267 18.95 -6.62 -9.93
CA GLN A 267 17.76 -7.38 -9.57
C GLN A 267 16.91 -7.73 -10.79
N LYS A 268 16.73 -6.81 -11.75
CA LYS A 268 16.00 -7.09 -12.99
C LYS A 268 16.62 -8.23 -13.80
N GLU A 269 17.93 -8.22 -14.01
CA GLU A 269 18.64 -9.25 -14.76
C GLU A 269 18.46 -10.63 -14.11
N LEU A 270 18.57 -10.70 -12.77
CA LEU A 270 18.31 -11.90 -11.97
C LEU A 270 16.87 -12.42 -12.10
N ILE A 271 15.87 -11.53 -11.98
CA ILE A 271 14.45 -11.89 -12.13
C ILE A 271 14.17 -12.40 -13.55
N GLN A 272 14.73 -11.75 -14.58
CA GLN A 272 14.53 -12.15 -15.97
C GLN A 272 15.15 -13.52 -16.29
N GLU A 273 16.34 -13.81 -15.76
CA GLU A 273 17.00 -15.11 -15.89
C GLU A 273 16.12 -16.25 -15.35
N VAL A 274 15.66 -16.12 -14.09
CA VAL A 274 14.83 -17.14 -13.44
C VAL A 274 13.47 -17.26 -14.10
N ALA A 275 12.81 -16.14 -14.41
CA ALA A 275 11.52 -16.13 -15.09
C ALA A 275 11.56 -16.85 -16.45
N GLN A 276 12.60 -16.60 -17.26
CA GLN A 276 12.79 -17.26 -18.54
C GLN A 276 13.04 -18.76 -18.38
N ARG A 277 13.88 -19.17 -17.42
CA ARG A 277 14.14 -20.57 -17.10
C ARG A 277 12.85 -21.30 -16.71
N THR A 278 12.14 -20.81 -15.69
CA THR A 278 10.92 -21.43 -15.17
C THR A 278 9.80 -21.47 -16.23
N MET A 279 9.60 -20.42 -17.02
CA MET A 279 8.62 -20.46 -18.12
C MET A 279 8.99 -21.48 -19.21
N SER A 280 10.29 -21.65 -19.49
CA SER A 280 10.77 -22.63 -20.48
C SER A 280 10.56 -24.08 -20.00
N GLU A 281 10.84 -24.36 -18.72
CA GLU A 281 10.56 -25.64 -18.07
C GLU A 281 9.07 -26.01 -18.11
N TYR A 282 8.18 -25.01 -18.01
CA TYR A 282 6.74 -25.18 -18.14
C TYR A 282 6.24 -25.21 -19.59
N GLY A 283 7.08 -24.89 -20.59
CA GLY A 283 6.70 -24.78 -21.99
C GLY A 283 5.69 -23.66 -22.26
N MET A 284 5.78 -22.55 -21.53
CA MET A 284 4.82 -21.45 -21.55
C MET A 284 5.50 -20.09 -21.78
N THR A 285 4.69 -19.06 -22.06
CA THR A 285 5.16 -17.68 -22.10
C THR A 285 4.09 -16.80 -21.48
N LEU A 286 4.46 -16.06 -20.43
CA LEU A 286 3.58 -15.15 -19.71
C LEU A 286 4.07 -13.72 -19.92
N ASN A 287 3.13 -12.78 -20.09
CA ASN A 287 3.44 -11.36 -20.02
C ASN A 287 3.50 -10.96 -18.55
N TYR A 288 4.61 -10.37 -18.12
CA TYR A 288 4.85 -9.89 -16.76
C TYR A 288 5.49 -8.51 -16.80
N LEU A 289 5.51 -7.81 -15.66
CA LEU A 289 6.22 -6.52 -15.52
C LEU A 289 7.23 -6.62 -14.38
N ILE A 290 8.42 -6.05 -14.55
CA ILE A 290 9.36 -5.80 -13.45
C ILE A 290 9.40 -4.30 -13.15
N GLY A 291 9.09 -3.93 -11.91
CA GLY A 291 9.10 -2.56 -11.43
C GLY A 291 9.76 -2.44 -10.07
N THR A 292 9.71 -1.24 -9.52
CA THR A 292 10.31 -0.92 -8.22
C THR A 292 9.33 -0.18 -7.35
N MET A 293 9.53 -0.30 -6.05
CA MET A 293 9.02 0.71 -5.14
C MET A 293 9.88 1.98 -5.27
N ILE A 294 9.25 3.16 -5.21
CA ILE A 294 9.92 4.46 -5.06
C ILE A 294 9.65 4.93 -3.65
N GLU A 295 10.62 4.65 -2.77
CA GLU A 295 10.51 4.83 -1.32
C GLU A 295 11.75 5.44 -0.66
N LEU A 296 12.79 5.75 -1.46
CA LEU A 296 13.96 6.51 -1.03
C LEU A 296 14.03 7.85 -1.79
N PRO A 297 14.42 8.96 -1.16
CA PRO A 297 14.54 10.26 -1.83
C PRO A 297 15.52 10.21 -3.01
N ARG A 298 16.60 9.42 -2.89
CA ARG A 298 17.55 9.17 -3.99
C ARG A 298 16.88 8.51 -5.20
N ALA A 299 15.93 7.60 -4.97
CA ALA A 299 15.18 6.95 -6.04
C ALA A 299 14.26 7.94 -6.75
N ALA A 300 13.58 8.80 -5.97
CA ALA A 300 12.72 9.84 -6.51
C ALA A 300 13.49 10.85 -7.39
N VAL A 301 14.63 11.38 -6.91
CA VAL A 301 15.41 12.38 -7.67
C VAL A 301 16.22 11.79 -8.83
N THR A 302 16.35 10.46 -8.93
CA THR A 302 17.01 9.76 -10.06
C THR A 302 16.05 8.86 -10.86
N ALA A 303 14.74 9.07 -10.71
CA ALA A 303 13.70 8.18 -11.23
C ALA A 303 13.77 7.98 -12.76
N GLY A 304 14.16 8.99 -13.54
CA GLY A 304 14.33 8.85 -14.99
C GLY A 304 15.35 7.77 -15.36
N ARG A 305 16.44 7.64 -14.61
CA ARG A 305 17.44 6.59 -14.83
C ARG A 305 16.98 5.22 -14.33
N ILE A 306 16.17 5.18 -13.27
CA ILE A 306 15.58 3.93 -12.77
C ILE A 306 14.52 3.41 -13.77
N ALA A 307 13.77 4.29 -14.44
CA ALA A 307 12.76 3.96 -15.46
C ALA A 307 13.33 3.34 -16.76
N GLU A 308 14.65 3.42 -16.98
CA GLU A 308 15.34 2.64 -18.02
C GLU A 308 15.11 1.14 -17.80
N HIS A 309 15.15 0.71 -16.54
CA HIS A 309 15.00 -0.68 -16.12
C HIS A 309 13.61 -1.01 -15.57
N ALA A 310 12.97 -0.10 -14.82
CA ALA A 310 11.65 -0.29 -14.25
C ALA A 310 10.51 -0.02 -15.24
N GLU A 311 9.53 -0.92 -15.26
CA GLU A 311 8.34 -0.84 -16.13
C GLU A 311 7.14 -0.20 -15.41
N PHE A 312 7.18 -0.20 -14.07
CA PHE A 312 6.26 0.52 -13.21
C PHE A 312 6.95 1.05 -11.95
N PHE A 313 6.37 2.08 -11.35
CA PHE A 313 6.67 2.54 -9.99
C PHE A 313 5.45 2.33 -9.08
N SER A 314 5.71 1.89 -7.85
CA SER A 314 4.77 2.03 -6.73
C SER A 314 5.40 2.94 -5.69
N PHE A 315 4.74 4.02 -5.27
CA PHE A 315 5.25 4.87 -4.21
C PHE A 315 5.07 4.19 -2.85
N GLY A 316 6.18 3.82 -2.22
CA GLY A 316 6.24 3.35 -0.83
C GLY A 316 6.26 4.55 0.09
N THR A 317 5.11 5.20 0.24
CA THR A 317 5.05 6.51 0.90
C THR A 317 5.31 6.47 2.39
N ASN A 318 5.19 5.32 3.05
CA ASN A 318 5.57 5.16 4.45
C ASN A 318 7.08 5.40 4.62
N ASP A 319 7.93 4.58 3.99
CA ASP A 319 9.39 4.70 4.04
C ASP A 319 9.91 5.98 3.36
N LEU A 320 9.23 6.47 2.31
CA LEU A 320 9.55 7.78 1.72
C LEU A 320 9.31 8.92 2.70
N THR A 321 8.25 8.85 3.52
CA THR A 321 7.99 9.84 4.58
C THR A 321 9.04 9.72 5.68
N GLN A 322 9.35 8.51 6.14
CA GLN A 322 10.38 8.28 7.16
C GLN A 322 11.72 8.90 6.76
N THR A 323 12.17 8.65 5.53
CA THR A 323 13.43 9.17 4.99
C THR A 323 13.41 10.65 4.61
N THR A 324 12.24 11.22 4.28
CA THR A 324 12.11 12.66 3.94
C THR A 324 12.07 13.53 5.20
N PHE A 325 11.35 13.11 6.23
CA PHE A 325 11.28 13.81 7.52
C PHE A 325 12.44 13.49 8.46
N GLY A 326 13.11 12.35 8.27
CA GLY A 326 14.04 11.80 9.28
C GLY A 326 13.31 11.21 10.49
N PHE A 327 12.06 10.78 10.32
CA PHE A 327 11.23 10.22 11.40
C PHE A 327 11.23 8.68 11.31
N SER A 328 11.69 8.02 12.37
CA SER A 328 11.42 6.59 12.56
C SER A 328 9.95 6.42 12.95
N ARG A 329 9.19 5.62 12.20
CA ARG A 329 7.75 5.44 12.46
C ARG A 329 7.47 4.93 13.88
N ASP A 330 8.30 4.01 14.36
CA ASP A 330 8.12 3.37 15.67
C ASP A 330 8.45 4.30 16.84
N ASP A 331 9.32 5.30 16.62
CA ASP A 331 9.77 6.25 17.64
C ASP A 331 9.07 7.62 17.57
N ALA A 332 8.39 7.95 16.46
CA ALA A 332 7.94 9.32 16.20
C ALA A 332 6.64 9.73 16.91
N GLY A 333 5.77 8.77 17.24
CA GLY A 333 4.44 9.02 17.83
C GLY A 333 4.43 10.04 18.99
N PRO A 334 5.30 9.92 20.01
CA PRO A 334 5.33 10.84 21.16
C PRO A 334 5.58 12.31 20.79
N TYR A 335 6.43 12.60 19.79
CA TYR A 335 6.72 13.98 19.39
C TYR A 335 5.85 14.46 18.22
N ILE A 336 5.33 13.58 17.36
CA ILE A 336 4.28 13.93 16.39
C ILE A 336 3.04 14.46 17.12
N GLY A 337 2.58 13.77 18.18
CA GLY A 337 1.49 14.28 19.02
C GLY A 337 1.81 15.63 19.67
N PHE A 338 3.05 15.84 20.12
CA PHE A 338 3.47 17.17 20.60
C PHE A 338 3.47 18.24 19.50
N TYR A 339 3.79 17.89 18.26
CA TYR A 339 3.84 18.81 17.11
C TYR A 339 2.43 19.22 16.64
N MET A 340 1.47 18.30 16.75
CA MET A 340 0.05 18.52 16.41
C MET A 340 -0.74 19.23 17.53
N ASP A 341 -0.42 18.98 18.80
CA ASP A 341 -1.20 19.49 19.95
C ASP A 341 -0.49 20.65 20.69
N ARG A 342 0.31 21.46 19.99
CA ARG A 342 0.98 22.63 20.60
C ARG A 342 -0.02 23.66 21.11
N GLN A 343 -1.17 23.78 20.43
CA GLN A 343 -2.28 24.64 20.82
C GLN A 343 -2.96 24.26 22.14
N ASP A 344 -2.64 23.13 22.76
CA ASP A 344 -3.16 22.74 24.09
C ASP A 344 -2.14 22.92 25.23
N ARG A 345 -0.96 23.46 24.91
CA ARG A 345 0.15 23.62 25.85
C ARG A 345 0.46 25.09 26.11
N CYS A 346 0.85 25.40 27.34
CA CYS A 346 1.34 26.74 27.67
C CYS A 346 2.66 27.04 26.94
N PRO A 347 2.82 28.17 26.22
CA PRO A 347 4.08 28.49 25.56
C PRO A 347 5.24 28.77 26.54
N VAL A 348 4.94 29.09 27.81
CA VAL A 348 5.95 29.36 28.85
C VAL A 348 6.41 28.09 29.56
N CYS A 349 5.50 27.18 29.94
CA CYS A 349 5.84 26.01 30.76
C CYS A 349 5.49 24.65 30.13
N GLN A 350 4.98 24.62 28.90
CA GLN A 350 4.65 23.44 28.06
C GLN A 350 3.66 22.41 28.66
N ARG A 351 3.03 22.73 29.79
CA ARG A 351 2.03 21.87 30.47
C ARG A 351 0.62 22.09 29.89
N THR A 352 -0.15 21.01 29.87
CA THR A 352 -1.53 20.88 29.37
C THR A 352 -2.56 21.29 30.43
N ASN A 353 -2.62 22.59 30.77
CA ASN A 353 -3.70 23.15 31.60
C ASN A 353 -3.81 24.67 31.39
N VAL A 354 -4.14 25.08 30.16
CA VAL A 354 -4.30 26.49 29.80
C VAL A 354 -5.78 26.85 29.79
N ASP A 355 -6.12 27.97 30.43
CA ASP A 355 -7.43 28.59 30.27
C ASP A 355 -7.40 29.45 29.00
N TRP A 356 -7.69 28.86 27.84
CA TRP A 356 -7.68 29.58 26.56
C TRP A 356 -8.77 30.67 26.44
N LYS A 357 -9.76 30.70 27.33
CA LYS A 357 -10.74 31.80 27.40
C LYS A 357 -10.17 33.02 28.14
N LYS A 358 -9.34 32.79 29.16
CA LYS A 358 -8.65 33.84 29.92
C LYS A 358 -7.24 34.13 29.42
N MET A 359 -6.73 33.34 28.48
CA MET A 359 -5.35 33.35 28.00
C MET A 359 -4.33 33.28 29.15
N VAL A 360 -4.56 32.41 30.13
CA VAL A 360 -3.68 32.22 31.30
C VAL A 360 -3.40 30.74 31.54
N CYS A 361 -2.14 30.39 31.78
CA CYS A 361 -1.78 29.04 32.21
C CYS A 361 -2.17 28.81 33.67
N ARG A 362 -2.97 27.77 33.94
CA ARG A 362 -3.36 27.44 35.32
C ARG A 362 -2.20 26.86 36.14
N MET A 363 -1.16 26.33 35.49
CA MET A 363 0.05 25.78 36.13
C MET A 363 1.04 26.87 36.55
N CYS A 364 1.63 27.60 35.60
CA CYS A 364 2.67 28.60 35.89
C CYS A 364 2.14 30.03 36.12
N LYS A 365 0.82 30.24 36.03
CA LYS A 365 0.13 31.54 36.15
C LYS A 365 0.51 32.60 35.12
N ALA A 366 1.36 32.27 34.14
CA ALA A 366 1.71 33.19 33.07
C ALA A 366 0.49 33.51 32.19
N THR A 367 0.32 34.81 31.89
CA THR A 367 -0.51 35.29 30.78
C THR A 367 0.12 34.86 29.45
N ILE A 368 -0.72 34.66 28.44
CA ILE A 368 -0.34 34.15 27.13
C ILE A 368 -0.84 35.14 26.09
N ASP A 369 0.06 35.72 25.29
CA ASP A 369 -0.36 36.74 24.32
C ASP A 369 -0.97 36.13 23.05
N LYS A 370 -0.50 34.94 22.67
CA LYS A 370 -1.02 34.17 21.53
C LYS A 370 -0.91 32.67 21.76
N LYS A 371 -1.80 31.91 21.11
CA LYS A 371 -1.63 30.45 20.97
C LYS A 371 -0.33 30.15 20.22
N ALA A 372 0.33 29.06 20.58
CA ALA A 372 1.40 28.51 19.76
C ALA A 372 0.80 27.91 18.47
N GLU A 373 1.40 28.19 17.33
CA GLU A 373 1.09 27.46 16.09
C GLU A 373 1.59 26.02 16.21
N ASN A 374 0.85 25.08 15.61
CA ASN A 374 1.27 23.69 15.48
C ASN A 374 2.49 23.61 14.55
N ILE A 375 3.32 22.57 14.72
CA ILE A 375 4.44 22.29 13.81
C ILE A 375 3.98 21.36 12.67
N LEU A 376 2.98 20.52 12.95
CA LEU A 376 2.33 19.65 11.97
C LEU A 376 0.81 19.81 12.10
N ASP A 377 0.11 19.93 10.98
CA ASP A 377 -1.36 19.97 10.95
C ASP A 377 -1.98 18.56 10.99
N ALA A 378 -1.22 17.53 10.59
CA ALA A 378 -1.61 16.13 10.60
C ALA A 378 -0.39 15.22 10.80
N ASP A 379 -0.63 13.96 11.19
CA ASP A 379 0.40 12.92 11.20
C ASP A 379 0.82 12.58 9.76
N PRO A 380 2.09 12.79 9.37
CA PRO A 380 2.55 12.59 8.00
C PRO A 380 2.59 11.11 7.57
N PHE A 381 2.39 10.16 8.50
CA PHE A 381 2.22 8.74 8.18
C PHE A 381 0.76 8.33 7.94
N ALA A 382 -0.20 9.20 8.31
CA ALA A 382 -1.62 8.99 8.08
C ALA A 382 -2.12 9.80 6.89
N VAL A 383 -1.69 11.06 6.78
CA VAL A 383 -2.03 12.01 5.71
C VAL A 383 -0.76 12.38 4.97
N LEU A 384 -0.74 12.18 3.65
CA LEU A 384 0.44 12.42 2.83
C LEU A 384 0.84 13.89 2.85
N ASP A 385 2.07 14.17 3.29
CA ASP A 385 2.71 15.48 3.11
C ASP A 385 2.82 15.81 1.61
N GLN A 386 2.09 16.84 1.17
CA GLN A 386 2.04 17.25 -0.23
C GLN A 386 3.15 18.24 -0.63
N GLU A 387 3.82 18.85 0.36
CA GLU A 387 4.87 19.86 0.16
C GLU A 387 6.24 19.19 0.01
N GLY A 388 6.63 18.31 0.94
CA GLY A 388 7.91 17.59 0.89
C GLY A 388 7.81 16.27 0.13
N VAL A 389 7.17 15.26 0.71
CA VAL A 389 7.02 13.92 0.13
C VAL A 389 6.30 13.99 -1.21
N GLY A 390 5.26 14.81 -1.31
CA GLY A 390 4.53 15.07 -2.54
C GLY A 390 5.35 15.76 -3.63
N ALA A 391 6.35 16.59 -3.29
CA ALA A 391 7.30 17.13 -4.27
C ALA A 391 8.28 16.08 -4.79
N LEU A 392 8.75 15.16 -3.94
CA LEU A 392 9.53 14.00 -4.39
C LEU A 392 8.72 13.09 -5.32
N MET A 393 7.43 12.86 -5.01
CA MET A 393 6.53 12.12 -5.91
C MET A 393 6.37 12.83 -7.26
N LYS A 394 6.10 14.14 -7.28
CA LYS A 394 6.02 14.96 -8.52
C LYS A 394 7.30 14.80 -9.36
N TRP A 395 8.47 15.00 -8.75
CA TRP A 395 9.77 14.86 -9.41
C TRP A 395 9.95 13.46 -10.02
N ALA A 396 9.66 12.40 -9.25
CA ALA A 396 9.83 11.03 -9.69
C ALA A 396 8.92 10.67 -10.88
N ILE A 397 7.69 11.20 -10.88
CA ILE A 397 6.71 11.02 -11.96
C ILE A 397 7.17 11.74 -13.23
N GLU A 398 7.56 13.01 -13.12
CA GLU A 398 8.03 13.81 -14.26
C GLU A 398 9.30 13.22 -14.87
N ASP A 399 10.29 12.87 -14.04
CA ASP A 399 11.56 12.35 -14.50
C ASP A 399 11.44 10.93 -15.06
N GLY A 400 10.67 10.06 -14.39
CA GLY A 400 10.34 8.73 -14.91
C GLY A 400 9.61 8.77 -16.25
N ARG A 401 8.68 9.72 -16.45
CA ARG A 401 7.94 9.90 -17.70
C ARG A 401 8.81 10.43 -18.85
N LYS A 402 9.90 11.17 -18.59
CA LYS A 402 10.85 11.57 -19.65
C LYS A 402 11.50 10.36 -20.31
N THR A 403 11.89 9.35 -19.51
CA THR A 403 12.50 8.11 -20.01
C THR A 403 11.48 7.12 -20.54
N ARG A 404 10.36 6.95 -19.82
CA ARG A 404 9.29 6.00 -20.15
C ARG A 404 7.92 6.70 -20.06
N PRO A 405 7.45 7.34 -21.15
CA PRO A 405 6.22 8.17 -21.12
C PRO A 405 4.95 7.46 -20.65
N LEU A 406 4.88 6.14 -20.88
CA LEU A 406 3.76 5.28 -20.46
C LEU A 406 4.12 4.40 -19.25
N ILE A 407 5.07 4.81 -18.41
CA ILE A 407 5.38 4.11 -17.16
C ILE A 407 4.12 4.01 -16.29
N LYS A 408 3.84 2.81 -15.78
CA LYS A 408 2.70 2.58 -14.89
C LYS A 408 3.07 3.12 -13.50
N LEU A 409 2.21 3.95 -12.93
CA LEU A 409 2.43 4.62 -11.65
C LEU A 409 1.32 4.22 -10.67
N GLY A 410 1.69 3.92 -9.43
CA GLY A 410 0.74 3.79 -8.34
C GLY A 410 1.36 4.11 -6.99
N ILE A 411 0.57 3.95 -5.92
CA ILE A 411 0.96 4.16 -4.53
C ILE A 411 0.46 2.97 -3.71
N CYS A 412 1.25 2.56 -2.71
CA CYS A 412 0.85 1.59 -1.69
C CYS A 412 1.20 2.10 -0.29
N GLY A 413 0.66 1.45 0.74
CA GLY A 413 0.73 1.91 2.12
C GLY A 413 -0.61 2.47 2.63
N GLU A 414 -0.56 3.31 3.64
CA GLU A 414 -1.76 3.82 4.35
C GLU A 414 -2.39 5.02 3.64
N HIS A 415 -1.56 5.92 3.10
CA HIS A 415 -1.96 7.05 2.26
C HIS A 415 -2.83 6.64 1.06
N GLY A 416 -2.60 5.45 0.50
CA GLY A 416 -3.39 4.93 -0.62
C GLY A 416 -4.88 4.71 -0.33
N GLY A 417 -5.31 4.83 0.93
CA GLY A 417 -6.72 4.78 1.35
C GLY A 417 -7.17 5.99 2.17
N GLU A 418 -6.38 7.05 2.24
CA GLU A 418 -6.74 8.32 2.91
C GLU A 418 -7.30 9.29 1.86
N PRO A 419 -8.53 9.83 2.02
CA PRO A 419 -9.20 10.61 0.98
C PRO A 419 -8.40 11.77 0.36
N SER A 420 -7.72 12.59 1.16
CA SER A 420 -6.96 13.74 0.66
C SER A 420 -5.71 13.31 -0.12
N SER A 421 -5.04 12.26 0.36
CA SER A 421 -3.89 11.62 -0.28
C SER A 421 -4.29 10.95 -1.60
N VAL A 422 -5.45 10.30 -1.65
CA VAL A 422 -6.03 9.72 -2.88
C VAL A 422 -6.39 10.81 -3.89
N ALA A 423 -6.95 11.94 -3.45
CA ALA A 423 -7.22 13.08 -4.30
C ALA A 423 -5.93 13.70 -4.87
N PHE A 424 -4.90 13.88 -4.05
CA PHE A 424 -3.58 14.31 -4.52
C PHE A 424 -2.97 13.34 -5.53
N CYS A 425 -3.06 12.03 -5.29
CA CYS A 425 -2.62 11.00 -6.25
C CYS A 425 -3.37 11.06 -7.60
N HIS A 426 -4.64 11.47 -7.60
CA HIS A 426 -5.40 11.74 -8.81
C HIS A 426 -4.84 12.96 -9.56
N GLU A 427 -4.56 14.07 -8.86
CA GLU A 427 -3.99 15.28 -9.45
C GLU A 427 -2.56 15.07 -10.00
N LEU A 428 -1.77 14.19 -9.40
CA LEU A 428 -0.47 13.74 -9.94
C LEU A 428 -0.59 12.82 -11.18
N GLY A 429 -1.80 12.36 -11.50
CA GLY A 429 -2.05 11.46 -12.61
C GLY A 429 -1.43 10.07 -12.41
N LEU A 430 -1.48 9.51 -11.20
CA LEU A 430 -1.20 8.08 -10.99
C LEU A 430 -2.21 7.21 -11.77
N ASN A 431 -1.88 5.95 -12.04
CA ASN A 431 -2.81 5.01 -12.65
C ASN A 431 -3.66 4.27 -11.60
N TYR A 432 -3.14 4.10 -10.38
CA TYR A 432 -3.86 3.43 -9.29
C TYR A 432 -3.42 3.87 -7.90
N VAL A 433 -4.30 3.66 -6.92
CA VAL A 433 -3.96 3.67 -5.49
C VAL A 433 -4.19 2.27 -4.90
N SER A 434 -3.44 1.91 -3.84
CA SER A 434 -3.51 0.59 -3.21
C SER A 434 -3.55 0.71 -1.68
N CYS A 435 -4.59 0.18 -1.06
CA CYS A 435 -4.89 0.32 0.37
C CYS A 435 -5.32 -1.03 1.00
N SER A 436 -5.48 -1.12 2.32
CA SER A 436 -5.96 -2.35 2.96
C SER A 436 -7.38 -2.73 2.47
N PRO A 437 -7.79 -4.02 2.52
CA PRO A 437 -9.02 -4.50 1.88
C PRO A 437 -10.29 -3.72 2.27
N TYR A 438 -10.41 -3.36 3.56
CA TYR A 438 -11.54 -2.60 4.09
C TYR A 438 -11.53 -1.11 3.69
N ARG A 439 -10.38 -0.54 3.29
CA ARG A 439 -10.28 0.86 2.81
C ARG A 439 -10.56 1.00 1.31
N VAL A 440 -10.68 -0.10 0.55
CA VAL A 440 -10.97 -0.08 -0.89
C VAL A 440 -12.24 0.72 -1.23
N ALA A 441 -13.30 0.59 -0.42
CA ALA A 441 -14.53 1.34 -0.60
C ALA A 441 -14.34 2.87 -0.42
N ILE A 442 -13.54 3.26 0.57
CA ILE A 442 -13.19 4.67 0.85
C ILE A 442 -12.35 5.23 -0.29
N ALA A 443 -11.34 4.48 -0.75
CA ALA A 443 -10.49 4.87 -1.87
C ALA A 443 -11.28 5.01 -3.19
N ARG A 444 -12.25 4.13 -3.47
CA ARG A 444 -13.18 4.25 -4.62
C ARG A 444 -13.98 5.55 -4.56
N LEU A 445 -14.57 5.87 -3.40
CA LEU A 445 -15.36 7.09 -3.23
C LEU A 445 -14.49 8.35 -3.34
N ALA A 446 -13.33 8.39 -2.67
CA ALA A 446 -12.40 9.52 -2.71
C ALA A 446 -11.87 9.78 -4.13
N ALA A 447 -11.51 8.72 -4.88
CA ALA A 447 -11.07 8.84 -6.26
C ALA A 447 -12.17 9.35 -7.20
N ALA A 448 -13.44 9.05 -6.92
CA ALA A 448 -14.58 9.58 -7.67
C ALA A 448 -14.81 11.06 -7.33
N GLN A 449 -14.78 11.43 -6.04
CA GLN A 449 -14.89 12.81 -5.59
C GLN A 449 -13.79 13.69 -6.18
N ALA A 450 -12.55 13.21 -6.23
CA ALA A 450 -11.43 13.91 -6.85
C ALA A 450 -11.67 14.17 -8.35
N ALA A 451 -12.17 13.16 -9.09
CA ALA A 451 -12.49 13.29 -10.51
C ALA A 451 -13.68 14.25 -10.77
N VAL A 452 -14.74 14.19 -9.96
CA VAL A 452 -15.87 15.12 -10.03
C VAL A 452 -15.42 16.56 -9.75
N ALA A 453 -14.58 16.78 -8.73
CA ALA A 453 -14.03 18.08 -8.42
C ALA A 453 -13.13 18.67 -9.53
N VAL A 454 -12.58 17.85 -10.44
CA VAL A 454 -11.93 18.36 -11.67
C VAL A 454 -12.98 18.81 -12.69
N LEU A 455 -14.03 18.01 -12.92
CA LEU A 455 -15.12 18.36 -13.85
C LEU A 455 -15.84 19.65 -13.44
N GLU A 456 -16.18 19.83 -12.16
CA GLU A 456 -16.80 21.04 -11.63
C GLU A 456 -15.91 22.29 -11.80
N ARG A 457 -14.58 22.14 -11.61
CA ARG A 457 -13.59 23.19 -11.87
C ARG A 457 -13.55 23.56 -13.35
N GLU A 458 -13.60 22.59 -14.27
CA GLU A 458 -13.64 22.83 -15.71
C GLU A 458 -14.95 23.50 -16.17
N GLU A 459 -16.10 23.06 -15.68
CA GLU A 459 -17.40 23.68 -16.01
C GLU A 459 -17.47 25.13 -15.52
N SER A 460 -17.01 25.39 -14.29
CA SER A 460 -16.95 26.74 -13.72
C SER A 460 -16.06 27.69 -14.53
N GLN A 461 -15.00 27.18 -15.17
CA GLN A 461 -14.12 27.97 -16.05
C GLN A 461 -14.70 28.19 -17.45
N ARG A 462 -15.65 27.35 -17.89
CA ARG A 462 -16.31 27.44 -19.21
C ARG A 462 -17.52 28.39 -19.21
N GLN A 463 -18.10 28.71 -18.05
CA GLN A 463 -19.17 29.70 -17.97
C GLN A 463 -18.63 31.13 -18.27
N PRO A 464 -19.25 31.88 -19.21
CA PRO A 464 -18.77 33.21 -19.54
C PRO A 464 -18.98 34.16 -18.35
N ARG A 465 -17.95 34.94 -18.00
CA ARG A 465 -18.08 36.05 -17.04
C ARG A 465 -19.22 36.96 -17.49
N SER A 466 -20.30 36.99 -16.72
CA SER A 466 -21.45 37.87 -16.99
C SER A 466 -20.98 39.32 -17.07
N THR A 467 -21.38 40.01 -18.14
CA THR A 467 -21.10 41.43 -18.37
C THR A 467 -21.61 42.25 -17.17
N PRO A 468 -20.93 43.31 -16.71
CA PRO A 468 -21.43 44.14 -15.62
C PRO A 468 -22.81 44.68 -15.98
N GLY A 469 -23.82 44.30 -15.18
CA GLY A 469 -25.21 44.66 -15.44
C GLY A 469 -25.40 46.18 -15.46
N ASN A 470 -25.97 46.68 -16.55
CA ASN A 470 -26.30 48.08 -16.72
C ASN A 470 -27.47 48.44 -15.78
N ASN A 471 -27.17 48.95 -14.57
CA ASN A 471 -28.17 49.34 -13.59
C ASN A 471 -28.93 50.60 -14.03
N GLY A 472 -29.99 50.39 -14.82
CA GLY A 472 -30.96 51.40 -15.17
C GLY A 472 -31.83 51.81 -13.97
N GLN A 473 -31.61 53.04 -13.50
CA GLN A 473 -32.61 53.95 -12.93
C GLN A 473 -33.66 53.36 -11.96
N SER A 474 -33.44 53.57 -10.65
CA SER A 474 -34.54 53.76 -9.70
C SER A 474 -34.72 55.25 -9.36
N ARG A 475 -35.94 55.62 -8.96
CA ARG A 475 -36.42 57.02 -8.95
C ARG A 475 -35.85 57.87 -7.83
N THR A 476 -35.83 59.18 -8.11
CA THR A 476 -35.49 60.28 -7.21
C THR A 476 -36.35 60.35 -5.94
N VAL A 477 -35.70 60.58 -4.80
CA VAL A 477 -36.22 61.47 -3.74
C VAL A 477 -35.10 62.46 -3.43
N ALA A 478 -35.44 63.75 -3.38
CA ALA A 478 -34.47 64.83 -3.21
C ALA A 478 -34.43 65.35 -1.77
N THR A 479 -33.23 65.48 -1.21
CA THR A 479 -32.94 66.34 -0.05
C THR A 479 -31.71 67.18 -0.35
N LYS A 480 -31.86 68.51 -0.27
CA LYS A 480 -30.80 69.49 -0.53
C LYS A 480 -30.00 69.78 0.75
N SER A 481 -28.68 69.79 0.66
CA SER A 481 -27.82 70.70 1.44
C SER A 481 -26.47 70.86 0.74
N GLY A 482 -25.96 72.09 0.71
CA GLY A 482 -24.81 72.51 -0.09
C GLY A 482 -23.43 72.34 0.59
N PRO A 483 -22.41 73.14 0.22
CA PRO A 483 -21.19 72.54 -0.31
C PRO A 483 -19.89 72.97 0.38
N THR A 484 -18.83 72.17 0.22
CA THR A 484 -17.45 72.59 0.45
C THR A 484 -16.53 72.08 -0.65
N LYS A 485 -15.81 73.01 -1.29
CA LYS A 485 -14.74 72.72 -2.26
C LYS A 485 -13.41 72.58 -1.53
N THR A 486 -12.56 71.67 -1.99
CA THR A 486 -11.13 71.97 -2.17
C THR A 486 -10.54 71.19 -3.34
N THR A 487 -9.53 71.77 -3.97
CA THR A 487 -9.06 71.51 -5.34
C THR A 487 -7.65 70.91 -5.40
N GLN A 488 -7.24 70.52 -6.62
CA GLN A 488 -5.85 70.29 -7.11
C GLN A 488 -5.32 68.85 -6.94
N LYS A 489 -4.52 68.29 -7.87
CA LYS A 489 -4.16 68.66 -9.26
C LYS A 489 -3.57 67.40 -9.96
N THR A 490 -3.82 67.24 -11.25
CA THR A 490 -3.01 66.38 -12.16
C THR A 490 -1.85 67.21 -12.75
N PRO A 491 -0.76 66.59 -13.27
CA PRO A 491 -0.72 66.27 -14.71
C PRO A 491 0.03 64.97 -15.09
N SER A 492 -0.02 64.65 -16.39
CA SER A 492 0.45 63.41 -17.03
C SER A 492 1.66 63.63 -17.95
N ALA A 493 2.48 62.59 -18.18
CA ALA A 493 3.25 62.33 -19.41
C ALA A 493 3.46 60.79 -19.50
N LYS A 494 3.28 60.00 -20.59
CA LYS A 494 3.37 60.12 -22.08
C LYS A 494 4.79 60.25 -22.67
N THR A 495 5.32 59.12 -23.15
CA THR A 495 6.20 58.94 -24.35
C THR A 495 6.34 57.43 -24.66
N THR A 496 5.89 56.92 -25.82
CA THR A 496 6.68 56.50 -27.03
C THR A 496 7.87 55.55 -26.76
N GLY A 497 8.11 54.41 -27.43
CA GLY A 497 7.42 53.76 -28.55
C GLY A 497 8.36 53.48 -29.75
N LYS A 498 8.54 52.20 -30.16
CA LYS A 498 8.89 51.78 -31.54
C LYS A 498 8.90 50.24 -31.72
N LYS A 499 8.32 49.76 -32.83
CA LYS A 499 8.60 48.45 -33.45
C LYS A 499 9.66 48.64 -34.54
N VAL A 500 10.41 47.58 -34.86
CA VAL A 500 11.08 47.39 -36.16
C VAL A 500 10.77 45.98 -36.68
N THR A 501 10.64 45.86 -37.99
CA THR A 501 10.23 44.64 -38.73
C THR A 501 11.10 44.41 -39.96
N THR A 502 11.51 43.16 -40.19
CA THR A 502 11.79 42.51 -41.50
C THR A 502 11.91 41.01 -41.21
N GLY A 503 11.30 40.02 -41.89
CA GLY A 503 11.07 39.86 -43.33
C GLY A 503 12.24 39.08 -43.96
N ARG A 504 12.11 38.13 -44.90
CA ARG A 504 10.98 37.42 -45.55
C ARG A 504 11.60 36.28 -46.38
N GLY A 505 10.97 35.11 -46.54
CA GLY A 505 11.51 34.03 -47.41
C GLY A 505 10.50 32.91 -47.68
N VAL A 506 10.30 32.52 -48.94
CA VAL A 506 9.16 31.70 -49.41
C VAL A 506 9.63 30.64 -50.44
N ALA A 507 8.86 29.53 -50.50
CA ALA A 507 8.78 28.45 -51.52
C ALA A 507 9.30 27.08 -51.03
N GLY A 508 8.66 25.93 -51.28
CA GLY A 508 7.36 25.66 -51.92
C GLY A 508 7.45 24.65 -53.07
N LYS A 509 6.94 23.42 -52.87
CA LYS A 509 6.38 22.50 -53.90
C LYS A 509 5.88 21.15 -53.33
N LYS A 510 4.60 20.84 -53.60
CA LYS A 510 4.03 19.49 -53.87
C LYS A 510 3.94 19.32 -55.42
N PRO A 511 3.51 18.19 -56.06
CA PRO A 511 2.74 17.00 -55.61
C PRO A 511 3.47 15.65 -55.93
N ALA A 512 2.92 14.44 -56.16
CA ALA A 512 1.54 13.95 -56.36
C ALA A 512 1.29 12.44 -56.06
N THR A 513 0.03 12.14 -55.71
CA THR A 513 -0.81 10.93 -55.94
C THR A 513 -0.29 9.66 -56.65
N LYS A 514 -0.65 8.48 -56.10
CA LYS A 514 -1.56 7.42 -56.67
C LYS A 514 -1.64 6.23 -55.69
N ASN A 515 -2.82 5.81 -55.17
CA ASN A 515 -3.84 4.91 -55.73
C ASN A 515 -3.40 3.49 -56.10
N ALA A 516 -3.92 2.46 -55.39
CA ALA A 516 -4.72 1.35 -55.93
C ALA A 516 -5.18 0.38 -54.82
N ALA A 517 -6.21 -0.44 -55.07
CA ALA A 517 -6.81 -1.38 -54.12
C ALA A 517 -7.05 -2.78 -54.73
N ALA A 518 -7.09 -3.82 -53.88
CA ALA A 518 -7.77 -5.12 -54.09
C ALA A 518 -7.91 -5.78 -52.70
N LYS A 519 -9.03 -6.34 -52.22
CA LYS A 519 -9.99 -7.33 -52.74
C LYS A 519 -9.39 -8.71 -53.07
N SER A 520 -9.58 -9.66 -52.16
CA SER A 520 -9.97 -11.04 -52.48
C SER A 520 -10.75 -11.68 -51.32
N ALA A 521 -11.61 -12.63 -51.66
CA ALA A 521 -12.36 -13.50 -50.74
C ALA A 521 -12.23 -14.95 -51.26
N VAL A 522 -13.09 -15.88 -50.79
CA VAL A 522 -13.24 -17.27 -51.29
C VAL A 522 -12.14 -18.22 -50.70
N LYS A 523 -12.39 -19.46 -50.20
CA LYS A 523 -13.51 -20.42 -50.34
C LYS A 523 -13.71 -21.32 -49.09
N LYS A 524 -14.85 -22.02 -49.10
CA LYS A 524 -15.25 -23.34 -48.52
C LYS A 524 -14.09 -24.26 -48.05
N ASP A 525 -14.28 -25.14 -47.06
CA ASP A 525 -15.10 -26.37 -47.18
C ASP A 525 -15.82 -26.87 -45.91
N ALA A 526 -16.79 -27.75 -46.14
CA ALA A 526 -17.57 -28.45 -45.12
C ALA A 526 -17.40 -29.96 -45.24
N VAL A 527 -17.23 -30.67 -44.12
CA VAL A 527 -17.44 -32.13 -44.04
C VAL A 527 -18.24 -32.48 -42.78
N THR A 528 -19.12 -33.47 -42.95
CA THR A 528 -20.22 -33.87 -42.08
C THR A 528 -19.89 -35.01 -41.09
N LYS A 529 -20.84 -35.28 -40.16
CA LYS A 529 -21.08 -36.53 -39.39
C LYS A 529 -20.11 -36.74 -38.19
N THR A 530 -20.52 -37.33 -37.05
CA THR A 530 -21.77 -38.05 -36.69
C THR A 530 -22.05 -38.03 -35.16
N LYS A 531 -23.33 -38.25 -34.79
CA LYS A 531 -23.87 -38.96 -33.58
C LYS A 531 -22.88 -39.32 -32.44
N SER A 532 -23.23 -39.16 -31.16
CA SER A 532 -24.42 -39.81 -30.56
C SER A 532 -24.83 -39.28 -29.17
N LYS A 533 -26.11 -39.51 -28.82
CA LYS A 533 -26.70 -39.36 -27.47
C LYS A 533 -26.22 -40.48 -26.53
N LYS A 534 -25.97 -40.19 -25.24
CA LYS A 534 -26.75 -40.70 -24.07
C LYS A 534 -26.06 -40.48 -22.70
N SER A 535 -26.80 -39.86 -21.78
CA SER A 535 -26.75 -40.01 -20.31
C SER A 535 -27.19 -41.45 -19.89
N PRO A 536 -27.03 -41.96 -18.62
CA PRO A 536 -27.29 -41.22 -17.37
C PRO A 536 -26.56 -41.64 -16.06
N SER A 537 -26.98 -40.96 -14.98
CA SER A 537 -26.77 -41.09 -13.53
C SER A 537 -26.70 -42.48 -12.85
N ARG A 538 -25.93 -42.54 -11.73
CA ARG A 538 -26.30 -43.09 -10.38
C ARG A 538 -25.21 -42.63 -9.37
N LYS A 539 -25.44 -42.12 -8.15
CA LYS A 539 -26.22 -42.52 -6.94
C LYS A 539 -25.69 -43.77 -6.20
N MET A 540 -25.06 -43.54 -5.04
CA MET A 540 -25.06 -44.26 -3.73
C MET A 540 -23.70 -44.09 -3.02
N ALA A 541 -23.48 -44.22 -1.70
CA ALA A 541 -24.23 -44.09 -0.44
C ALA A 541 -23.57 -45.02 0.61
N THR A 542 -23.13 -44.45 1.75
CA THR A 542 -23.11 -45.00 3.12
C THR A 542 -22.73 -46.48 3.44
N SER A 543 -21.71 -46.68 4.30
CA SER A 543 -21.63 -47.64 5.44
C SER A 543 -20.19 -47.64 6.00
N SER A 544 -19.82 -47.37 7.26
CA SER A 544 -20.26 -47.71 8.63
C SER A 544 -19.52 -48.90 9.28
N SER A 545 -18.87 -48.64 10.43
CA SER A 545 -18.28 -49.62 11.39
C SER A 545 -17.03 -50.40 10.91
N THR A 546 -16.14 -50.95 11.75
CA THR A 546 -16.31 -51.47 13.14
C THR A 546 -15.05 -51.32 14.02
N ARG A 547 -15.13 -51.78 15.28
CA ARG A 547 -14.26 -51.50 16.44
C ARG A 547 -13.59 -52.77 16.99
N LYS A 548 -12.29 -52.75 17.35
CA LYS A 548 -11.58 -53.60 18.38
C LYS A 548 -10.05 -53.31 18.34
N LYS A 549 -9.37 -52.84 19.40
CA LYS A 549 -8.99 -53.45 20.70
C LYS A 549 -7.93 -54.58 20.65
N ARG A 550 -6.66 -54.22 20.94
CA ARG A 550 -5.62 -54.88 21.81
C ARG A 550 -4.31 -54.06 21.62
N ALA A 551 -3.62 -53.50 22.61
CA ALA A 551 -3.11 -53.96 23.92
C ALA A 551 -1.68 -54.55 23.86
N THR A 552 -0.76 -53.90 24.60
CA THR A 552 0.53 -54.35 25.15
C THR A 552 1.65 -54.87 24.23
N ALA A 553 2.78 -54.15 24.22
CA ALA A 553 4.09 -54.68 24.65
C ALA A 553 5.08 -53.53 24.92
N ALA A 554 5.97 -53.70 25.88
CA ALA A 554 7.05 -52.74 26.20
C ALA A 554 8.41 -53.44 26.14
N LYS A 555 9.45 -52.78 25.59
CA LYS A 555 10.84 -52.78 26.08
C LYS A 555 11.82 -52.15 25.06
N ARG A 556 12.72 -51.31 25.59
CA ARG A 556 14.14 -51.14 25.22
C ARG A 556 14.48 -51.12 23.71
N ARG A 557 14.93 -49.96 23.23
CA ARG A 557 16.35 -49.61 23.38
C ARG A 557 16.55 -48.11 23.49
#